data_AF-A0A9E5K3L7-F1
#
_entry.id   AF-A0A9E5K3L7-F1
#
_cell.length_a   1.000
_cell.length_b   1.000
_cell.length_c   1.000
_cell.angle_alpha   90.00
_cell.angle_beta   90.00
_cell.angle_gamma   90.00
#
_symmetry.space_group_name_H-M   'P 1'
#
loop_
_entity.id
_entity.type
_entity.pdbx_description
1 polymer ?
#
loop_
_entity_poly.entity_id
_entity_poly.type
_entity_poly.pdbx_seq_one_letter_code
_entity_poly.pdbx_strand_id
1 'polypeptide(L)'
;MKPTLQRALNPFALLITVALFSILATPINAEEKGNTKSTEPITKGLRVFTCGHSFHVWVPGIITDLCKKAGINDHVQVGLSSIGGSRVIQHWDIAPEKNKAKDELKTGKVDVLTLSPIFLPDAGIENFTKLALEHNKNIRIIIQPIWLRWDIYEPTTKRPEKVDHNAITGEELRIRHAEHFKKMDAHIVELNQKYGNVLYIAPAPQAVIALREKIIAGKAPGLKVQEDLFTDALGHGKAPLQVLVGYVDYAVVYRRCPVGLPVPAILKSAKLGDQEESLNLLLQELAWEAVLAHPLSGMKK
;
A
#
# COMPACT_ATOMS: atom_id res chain seq x y z
N MET A 1 63.13 37.91 -59.17
CA MET A 1 62.59 39.15 -58.58
C MET A 1 62.68 39.05 -57.06
N LYS A 2 63.43 39.96 -56.40
CA LYS A 2 63.32 40.26 -54.95
C LYS A 2 62.00 41.02 -54.67
N PRO A 3 61.58 41.32 -53.42
CA PRO A 3 61.76 40.71 -52.07
C PRO A 3 60.35 40.44 -51.42
N THR A 4 60.11 39.98 -50.18
CA THR A 4 60.39 40.57 -48.83
C THR A 4 59.79 39.58 -47.79
N LEU A 5 60.56 39.00 -46.84
CA LEU A 5 60.62 39.31 -45.38
C LEU A 5 59.25 39.68 -44.73
N GLN A 6 58.78 39.11 -43.62
CA GLN A 6 59.37 38.80 -42.28
C GLN A 6 58.66 37.55 -41.68
N ARG A 7 59.29 36.55 -41.04
CA ARG A 7 60.11 36.46 -39.79
C ARG A 7 59.38 36.76 -38.47
N ALA A 8 59.11 35.70 -37.70
CA ALA A 8 59.38 35.56 -36.25
C ALA A 8 59.21 34.06 -35.87
N LEU A 9 60.30 33.31 -35.59
CA LEU A 9 60.84 32.96 -34.25
C LEU A 9 59.91 31.98 -33.50
N ASN A 10 60.12 30.64 -33.51
CA ASN A 10 61.14 29.81 -32.82
C ASN A 10 60.97 29.80 -31.27
N PRO A 11 61.48 28.82 -30.51
CA PRO A 11 61.45 27.34 -30.53
C PRO A 11 60.67 26.80 -29.30
N PHE A 12 60.61 25.48 -29.09
CA PHE A 12 60.43 24.69 -27.84
C PHE A 12 59.55 23.47 -28.14
N ALA A 13 60.15 22.32 -28.45
CA ALA A 13 60.57 21.32 -27.47
C ALA A 13 59.37 20.65 -26.80
N LEU A 14 58.89 19.62 -27.47
CA LEU A 14 57.95 18.61 -26.98
C LEU A 14 58.68 17.77 -25.91
N LEU A 15 58.28 17.93 -24.65
CA LEU A 15 58.64 17.03 -23.55
C LEU A 15 57.35 16.51 -22.94
N ILE A 16 57.05 15.24 -23.22
CA ILE A 16 55.92 14.50 -22.64
C ILE A 16 56.33 14.12 -21.21
N THR A 17 55.77 14.82 -20.22
CA THR A 17 55.77 14.38 -18.82
C THR A 17 54.52 13.55 -18.57
N VAL A 18 54.72 12.24 -18.33
CA VAL A 18 53.69 11.37 -17.76
C VAL A 18 53.55 11.71 -16.28
N ALA A 19 52.50 12.42 -15.90
CA ALA A 19 52.11 12.60 -14.52
C ALA A 19 51.25 11.41 -14.06
N LEU A 20 51.81 10.53 -13.25
CA LEU A 20 51.03 9.56 -12.47
C LEU A 20 50.21 10.32 -11.42
N PHE A 21 48.91 10.49 -11.68
CA PHE A 21 47.96 10.85 -10.63
C PHE A 21 47.62 9.59 -9.82
N SER A 22 48.23 9.46 -8.65
CA SER A 22 47.80 8.53 -7.62
C SER A 22 46.51 9.08 -7.01
N ILE A 23 45.36 8.62 -7.49
CA ILE A 23 44.07 8.90 -6.86
C ILE A 23 43.98 8.00 -5.62
N LEU A 24 44.32 8.57 -4.46
CA LEU A 24 43.91 8.03 -3.17
C LEU A 24 42.38 8.02 -3.13
N ALA A 25 41.78 6.86 -3.40
CA ALA A 25 40.37 6.62 -3.15
C ALA A 25 40.17 6.68 -1.62
N THR A 26 39.70 7.82 -1.13
CA THR A 26 39.12 7.90 0.19
C THR A 26 37.83 7.08 0.17
N PRO A 27 37.62 6.12 1.09
CA PRO A 27 36.33 5.48 1.20
C PRO A 27 35.38 6.55 1.72
N ILE A 28 34.46 7.02 0.87
CA ILE A 28 33.27 7.73 1.32
C ILE A 28 32.39 6.67 1.97
N ASN A 29 32.73 6.32 3.20
CA ASN A 29 31.82 5.66 4.14
C ASN A 29 31.08 6.79 4.85
N ALA A 30 30.16 7.44 4.12
CA ALA A 30 29.10 8.17 4.77
C ALA A 30 28.09 7.12 5.24
N GLU A 31 28.20 6.72 6.50
CA GLU A 31 27.12 6.04 7.21
C GLU A 31 25.87 6.93 7.10
N GLU A 32 24.94 6.60 6.21
CA GLU A 32 23.54 6.94 6.41
C GLU A 32 23.07 6.20 7.67
N LYS A 33 23.31 6.80 8.84
CA LYS A 33 22.54 6.51 10.05
C LYS A 33 21.14 7.12 9.91
N GLY A 34 20.43 6.71 8.86
CA GLY A 34 18.98 6.75 8.81
C GLY A 34 18.50 5.37 9.21
N ASN A 35 17.66 5.26 10.23
CA ASN A 35 17.01 4.03 10.69
C ASN A 35 16.40 3.25 9.50
N THR A 36 17.16 2.35 8.87
CA THR A 36 16.70 1.54 7.75
C THR A 36 15.78 0.49 8.34
N LYS A 37 14.50 0.83 8.48
CA LYS A 37 13.47 -0.11 8.88
C LYS A 37 13.52 -1.28 7.91
N SER A 38 13.78 -2.46 8.45
CA SER A 38 13.95 -3.72 7.72
C SER A 38 12.79 -3.96 6.75
N THR A 39 13.09 -4.42 5.54
CA THR A 39 12.12 -4.91 4.55
C THR A 39 11.94 -6.43 4.64
N GLU A 40 12.58 -7.08 5.60
CA GLU A 40 12.56 -8.54 5.74
C GLU A 40 11.15 -9.04 6.09
N PRO A 41 10.77 -10.21 5.56
CA PRO A 41 9.61 -10.96 5.98
C PRO A 41 9.46 -11.08 7.50
N ILE A 42 8.30 -10.69 8.03
CA ILE A 42 7.95 -10.90 9.43
C ILE A 42 7.39 -12.32 9.58
N THR A 43 8.08 -13.15 10.35
CA THR A 43 7.73 -14.57 10.56
C THR A 43 7.01 -14.84 11.88
N LYS A 44 7.07 -13.90 12.82
CA LYS A 44 6.38 -13.97 14.12
C LYS A 44 4.99 -13.33 14.05
N GLY A 45 4.10 -13.74 14.94
CA GLY A 45 2.79 -13.16 15.09
C GLY A 45 2.85 -11.68 15.45
N LEU A 46 1.87 -10.94 14.92
CA LEU A 46 1.65 -9.53 15.21
C LEU A 46 0.31 -9.35 15.92
N ARG A 47 0.27 -8.43 16.89
CA ARG A 47 -0.95 -7.91 17.53
C ARG A 47 -1.45 -6.73 16.72
N VAL A 48 -2.58 -6.91 16.06
CA VAL A 48 -3.13 -5.94 15.10
C VAL A 48 -4.44 -5.38 15.62
N PHE A 49 -4.57 -4.05 15.62
CA PHE A 49 -5.85 -3.36 15.81
C PHE A 49 -6.29 -2.74 14.48
N THR A 50 -7.58 -2.79 14.19
CA THR A 50 -8.14 -2.25 12.94
C THR A 50 -9.24 -1.24 13.21
N CYS A 51 -9.16 -0.07 12.57
CA CYS A 51 -10.25 0.89 12.48
C CYS A 51 -10.68 1.06 11.02
N GLY A 52 -11.95 0.84 10.72
CA GLY A 52 -12.43 1.09 9.38
C GLY A 52 -13.94 0.93 9.21
N HIS A 53 -14.31 0.77 7.95
CA HIS A 53 -15.69 0.73 7.48
C HIS A 53 -15.91 -0.46 6.53
N SER A 54 -17.04 -0.49 5.82
CA SER A 54 -17.47 -1.60 4.98
C SER A 54 -16.52 -2.02 3.84
N PHE A 55 -15.48 -1.24 3.52
CA PHE A 55 -14.44 -1.59 2.54
C PHE A 55 -13.17 -2.17 3.20
N HIS A 56 -13.16 -2.32 4.53
CA HIS A 56 -11.97 -2.74 5.29
C HIS A 56 -12.27 -3.71 6.44
N VAL A 57 -13.45 -3.66 7.08
CA VAL A 57 -13.71 -4.39 8.34
C VAL A 57 -13.69 -5.92 8.24
N TRP A 58 -13.69 -6.48 7.03
CA TRP A 58 -13.52 -7.91 6.76
C TRP A 58 -12.04 -8.33 6.59
N VAL A 59 -11.13 -7.38 6.34
CA VAL A 59 -9.68 -7.63 6.16
C VAL A 59 -9.05 -8.36 7.36
N PRO A 60 -9.33 -8.01 8.63
CA PRO A 60 -8.76 -8.71 9.78
C PRO A 60 -8.98 -10.22 9.79
N GLY A 61 -10.19 -10.66 9.40
CA GLY A 61 -10.52 -12.08 9.32
C GLY A 61 -9.73 -12.80 8.23
N ILE A 62 -9.52 -12.13 7.09
CA ILE A 62 -8.70 -12.66 5.99
C ILE A 62 -7.25 -12.76 6.40
N ILE A 63 -6.66 -11.70 6.98
CA ILE A 63 -5.28 -11.72 7.48
C ILE A 63 -5.09 -12.85 8.49
N THR A 64 -6.05 -13.06 9.41
CA THR A 64 -5.99 -14.16 10.38
C THR A 64 -5.93 -15.53 9.69
N ASP A 65 -6.74 -15.75 8.66
CA ASP A 65 -6.71 -16.99 7.89
C ASP A 65 -5.39 -17.17 7.12
N LEU A 66 -4.89 -16.10 6.49
CA LEU A 66 -3.62 -16.10 5.77
C LEU A 66 -2.43 -16.36 6.69
N CYS A 67 -2.41 -15.81 7.90
CA CYS A 67 -1.36 -16.05 8.90
C CYS A 67 -1.29 -17.53 9.26
N LYS A 68 -2.43 -18.17 9.55
CA LYS A 68 -2.49 -19.62 9.83
C LYS A 68 -1.94 -20.44 8.68
N LYS A 69 -2.34 -20.09 7.44
CA LYS A 69 -1.86 -20.74 6.21
C LYS A 69 -0.36 -20.52 5.96
N ALA A 70 0.18 -19.40 6.43
CA ALA A 70 1.60 -19.06 6.35
C ALA A 70 2.43 -19.60 7.52
N GLY A 71 1.83 -20.36 8.44
CA GLY A 71 2.48 -20.91 9.64
C GLY A 71 2.68 -19.90 10.79
N ILE A 72 2.09 -18.72 10.71
CA ILE A 72 2.15 -17.66 11.73
C ILE A 72 0.94 -17.82 12.69
N ASN A 73 1.03 -18.82 13.57
CA ASN A 73 -0.09 -19.22 14.42
C ASN A 73 -0.34 -18.30 15.63
N ASP A 74 0.61 -17.43 15.95
CA ASP A 74 0.60 -16.48 17.07
C ASP A 74 0.14 -15.07 16.67
N HIS A 75 -0.39 -14.88 15.44
CA HIS A 75 -1.07 -13.64 15.06
C HIS A 75 -2.34 -13.41 15.89
N VAL A 76 -2.56 -12.16 16.32
CA VAL A 76 -3.72 -11.79 17.12
C VAL A 76 -4.35 -10.52 16.57
N GLN A 77 -5.62 -10.58 16.17
CA GLN A 77 -6.44 -9.38 16.02
C GLN A 77 -6.92 -8.94 17.41
N VAL A 78 -6.27 -7.93 17.99
CA VAL A 78 -6.57 -7.50 19.37
C VAL A 78 -7.85 -6.66 19.47
N GLY A 79 -8.32 -6.09 18.36
CA GLY A 79 -9.62 -5.42 18.33
C GLY A 79 -10.00 -4.86 16.97
N LEU A 80 -11.27 -4.49 16.85
CA LEU A 80 -11.86 -3.92 15.65
C LEU A 80 -12.78 -2.76 16.05
N SER A 81 -12.58 -1.61 15.43
CA SER A 81 -13.53 -0.50 15.42
C SER A 81 -14.16 -0.42 14.04
N SER A 82 -15.46 -0.69 13.94
CA SER A 82 -16.21 -0.80 12.69
C SER A 82 -17.36 0.20 12.67
N ILE A 83 -17.27 1.21 11.78
CA ILE A 83 -18.32 2.21 11.58
C ILE A 83 -18.63 2.29 10.08
N GLY A 84 -19.90 2.12 9.68
CA GLY A 84 -20.28 2.18 8.27
C GLY A 84 -20.01 3.55 7.65
N GLY A 85 -19.35 3.58 6.48
CA GLY A 85 -19.06 4.81 5.74
C GLY A 85 -18.19 5.84 6.46
N SER A 86 -17.45 5.43 7.49
CA SER A 86 -16.68 6.35 8.34
C SER A 86 -15.40 6.86 7.72
N ARG A 87 -15.00 8.05 8.17
CA ARG A 87 -13.63 8.55 8.16
C ARG A 87 -12.88 8.04 9.39
N VAL A 88 -11.56 8.07 9.35
CA VAL A 88 -10.70 7.71 10.50
C VAL A 88 -10.99 8.60 11.71
N ILE A 89 -11.21 9.91 11.50
CA ILE A 89 -11.53 10.85 12.59
C ILE A 89 -12.77 10.43 13.38
N GLN A 90 -13.76 9.77 12.76
CA GLN A 90 -14.95 9.31 13.47
C GLN A 90 -14.64 8.15 14.41
N HIS A 91 -13.62 7.33 14.13
CA HIS A 91 -13.12 6.34 15.10
C HIS A 91 -12.34 6.99 16.24
N TRP A 92 -11.63 8.09 15.95
CA TRP A 92 -10.95 8.87 16.97
C TRP A 92 -11.95 9.56 17.91
N ASP A 93 -13.06 10.07 17.39
CA ASP A 93 -14.07 10.81 18.14
C ASP A 93 -15.06 9.92 18.91
N ILE A 94 -14.94 8.59 18.83
CA ILE A 94 -15.67 7.69 19.73
C ILE A 94 -15.37 8.11 21.17
N ALA A 95 -16.43 8.28 21.95
CA ALA A 95 -16.37 8.69 23.35
C ALA A 95 -15.33 7.87 24.13
N PRO A 96 -14.49 8.49 24.98
CA PRO A 96 -13.34 7.83 25.60
C PRO A 96 -13.64 6.49 26.24
N GLU A 97 -14.77 6.39 26.95
CA GLU A 97 -15.22 5.18 27.66
C GLU A 97 -15.68 4.03 26.75
N LYS A 98 -15.77 4.27 25.44
CA LYS A 98 -16.13 3.27 24.41
C LYS A 98 -15.01 3.06 23.39
N ASN A 99 -13.92 3.81 23.47
CA ASN A 99 -12.90 3.84 22.42
C ASN A 99 -11.82 2.77 22.62
N LYS A 100 -12.18 1.53 22.31
CA LYS A 100 -11.27 0.37 22.38
C LYS A 100 -9.97 0.56 21.61
N ALA A 101 -9.98 1.32 20.51
CA ALA A 101 -8.76 1.59 19.74
C ALA A 101 -7.75 2.38 20.58
N LYS A 102 -8.21 3.45 21.25
CA LYS A 102 -7.35 4.24 22.14
C LYS A 102 -6.89 3.41 23.34
N ASP A 103 -7.78 2.59 23.91
CA ASP A 103 -7.44 1.74 25.06
C ASP A 103 -6.34 0.73 24.71
N GLU A 104 -6.49 0.01 23.59
CA GLU A 104 -5.48 -0.95 23.13
C GLU A 104 -4.15 -0.26 22.79
N LEU A 105 -4.17 0.89 22.10
CA LEU A 105 -2.95 1.63 21.78
C LEU A 105 -2.18 2.09 23.03
N LYS A 106 -2.89 2.54 24.08
CA LYS A 106 -2.28 2.97 25.35
C LYS A 106 -1.56 1.86 26.09
N THR A 107 -1.84 0.59 25.79
CA THR A 107 -1.10 -0.53 26.38
C THR A 107 0.35 -0.62 25.88
N GLY A 108 0.68 0.03 24.75
CA GLY A 108 1.96 -0.11 24.07
C GLY A 108 2.20 -1.48 23.42
N LYS A 109 1.18 -2.36 23.42
CA LYS A 109 1.27 -3.74 22.92
C LYS A 109 0.79 -3.90 21.47
N VAL A 110 0.15 -2.92 20.87
CA VAL A 110 -0.26 -3.03 19.46
C VAL A 110 0.99 -2.93 18.58
N ASP A 111 1.25 -3.96 17.76
CA ASP A 111 2.39 -3.98 16.83
C ASP A 111 2.05 -3.27 15.52
N VAL A 112 0.78 -3.39 15.08
CA VAL A 112 0.27 -2.76 13.86
C VAL A 112 -1.12 -2.17 14.09
N LEU A 113 -1.31 -0.92 13.66
CA LEU A 113 -2.63 -0.29 13.55
C LEU A 113 -3.00 -0.19 12.06
N THR A 114 -4.15 -0.73 11.66
CA THR A 114 -4.67 -0.54 10.29
C THR A 114 -5.81 0.47 10.29
N LEU A 115 -5.76 1.40 9.32
CA LEU A 115 -6.73 2.49 9.14
C LEU A 115 -7.16 2.53 7.68
N SER A 116 -8.44 2.81 7.43
CA SER A 116 -8.99 2.94 6.06
C SER A 116 -9.68 4.29 5.89
N PRO A 117 -9.00 5.32 5.37
CA PRO A 117 -9.61 6.60 5.05
C PRO A 117 -10.41 6.54 3.74
N ILE A 118 -11.62 7.12 3.77
CA ILE A 118 -12.44 7.34 2.56
C ILE A 118 -12.07 8.64 1.87
N PHE A 119 -11.82 9.68 2.65
CA PHE A 119 -11.64 11.06 2.19
C PHE A 119 -10.44 11.69 2.87
N LEU A 120 -9.85 12.67 2.19
CA LEU A 120 -8.75 13.47 2.73
C LEU A 120 -9.06 14.97 2.64
N PRO A 121 -8.52 15.79 3.57
CA PRO A 121 -7.70 15.39 4.72
C PRO A 121 -8.51 14.66 5.81
N ASP A 122 -7.83 13.84 6.61
CA ASP A 122 -8.44 13.08 7.71
C ASP A 122 -7.54 13.16 8.96
N ALA A 123 -7.88 14.09 9.86
CA ALA A 123 -7.11 14.33 11.09
C ALA A 123 -7.04 13.11 12.02
N GLY A 124 -7.92 12.12 11.84
CA GLY A 124 -7.87 10.89 12.62
C GLY A 124 -6.58 10.11 12.42
N ILE A 125 -6.00 10.15 11.21
CA ILE A 125 -4.74 9.45 10.90
C ILE A 125 -3.62 9.99 11.78
N GLU A 126 -3.46 11.31 11.82
CA GLU A 126 -2.45 11.96 12.66
C GLU A 126 -2.70 11.74 14.15
N ASN A 127 -3.95 11.89 14.60
CA ASN A 127 -4.30 11.73 16.01
C ASN A 127 -3.98 10.32 16.54
N PHE A 128 -4.35 9.29 15.78
CA PHE A 128 -3.99 7.91 16.12
C PHE A 128 -2.48 7.68 16.04
N THR A 129 -1.81 8.25 15.05
CA THR A 129 -0.34 8.16 14.92
C THR A 129 0.36 8.71 16.15
N LYS A 130 -0.03 9.91 16.61
CA LYS A 130 0.52 10.54 17.79
C LYS A 130 0.31 9.67 19.04
N LEU A 131 -0.93 9.24 19.30
CA LEU A 131 -1.24 8.40 20.45
C LEU A 131 -0.46 7.07 20.41
N ALA A 132 -0.41 6.42 19.25
CA ALA A 132 0.30 5.17 19.08
C ALA A 132 1.80 5.32 19.42
N LEU A 133 2.44 6.39 18.92
CA LEU A 133 3.85 6.65 19.16
C LEU A 133 4.15 7.12 20.58
N GLU A 134 3.19 7.63 21.34
CA GLU A 134 3.37 7.90 22.77
C GLU A 134 3.66 6.61 23.55
N HIS A 135 3.12 5.46 23.12
CA HIS A 135 3.18 4.20 23.86
C HIS A 135 4.03 3.10 23.18
N ASN A 136 4.16 3.10 21.85
CA ASN A 136 5.00 2.16 21.11
C ASN A 136 5.75 2.84 19.96
N LYS A 137 7.05 3.10 20.14
CA LYS A 137 7.92 3.72 19.12
C LYS A 137 8.17 2.84 17.89
N ASN A 138 7.91 1.54 18.00
CA ASN A 138 8.14 0.56 16.94
C ASN A 138 6.87 0.21 16.16
N ILE A 139 5.72 0.78 16.52
CA ILE A 139 4.45 0.50 15.84
C ILE A 139 4.54 0.83 14.35
N ARG A 140 3.84 0.04 13.53
CA ARG A 140 3.59 0.33 12.13
C ARG A 140 2.13 0.69 11.94
N ILE A 141 1.87 1.71 11.13
CA ILE A 141 0.52 2.16 10.82
C ILE A 141 0.29 1.89 9.34
N ILE A 142 -0.69 1.03 9.03
CA ILE A 142 -1.02 0.67 7.65
C ILE A 142 -2.28 1.42 7.26
N ILE A 143 -2.18 2.14 6.16
CA ILE A 143 -3.26 2.91 5.57
C ILE A 143 -3.74 2.15 4.35
N GLN A 144 -4.99 1.70 4.35
CA GLN A 144 -5.63 1.09 3.19
C GLN A 144 -6.55 2.13 2.53
N PRO A 145 -6.14 2.80 1.45
CA PRO A 145 -7.04 3.62 0.67
C PRO A 145 -8.12 2.75 0.05
N ILE A 146 -9.31 3.33 -0.14
CA ILE A 146 -10.42 2.64 -0.80
C ILE A 146 -10.28 2.76 -2.32
N TRP A 147 -10.80 1.78 -3.06
CA TRP A 147 -11.10 2.03 -4.47
C TRP A 147 -12.27 3.00 -4.56
N LEU A 148 -12.37 3.72 -5.67
CA LEU A 148 -13.39 4.75 -5.83
C LEU A 148 -14.80 4.16 -5.71
N ARG A 149 -15.61 4.83 -4.89
CA ARG A 149 -17.03 4.52 -4.80
C ARG A 149 -17.72 4.94 -6.09
N TRP A 150 -18.64 4.09 -6.57
CA TRP A 150 -19.35 4.32 -7.83
C TRP A 150 -18.43 4.56 -9.04
N ASP A 151 -17.16 4.13 -8.98
CA ASP A 151 -16.13 4.40 -9.98
C ASP A 151 -15.89 5.89 -10.28
N ILE A 152 -16.18 6.78 -9.32
CA ILE A 152 -15.93 8.23 -9.45
C ILE A 152 -15.18 8.78 -8.25
N TYR A 153 -14.37 9.79 -8.50
CA TYR A 153 -13.77 10.56 -7.43
C TYR A 153 -14.72 11.67 -7.00
N GLU A 154 -15.49 11.38 -5.94
CA GLU A 154 -16.47 12.30 -5.38
C GLU A 154 -16.27 12.43 -3.86
N PRO A 155 -15.48 13.42 -3.41
CA PRO A 155 -15.14 13.61 -2.00
C PRO A 155 -16.31 14.14 -1.14
N THR A 156 -17.46 14.48 -1.73
CA THR A 156 -18.62 15.08 -1.04
C THR A 156 -19.75 14.10 -0.72
N THR A 157 -19.61 12.81 -1.04
CA THR A 157 -20.64 11.74 -0.89
C THR A 157 -21.84 11.82 -1.84
N LYS A 158 -21.83 12.74 -2.82
CA LYS A 158 -22.89 12.81 -3.83
C LYS A 158 -22.92 11.53 -4.68
N ARG A 159 -24.09 10.88 -4.73
CA ARG A 159 -24.28 9.67 -5.53
C ARG A 159 -24.54 10.04 -7.00
N PRO A 160 -23.89 9.38 -7.98
CA PRO A 160 -24.25 9.53 -9.38
C PRO A 160 -25.58 8.83 -9.68
N GLU A 161 -26.32 9.34 -10.68
CA GLU A 161 -27.63 8.78 -11.06
C GLU A 161 -27.53 7.33 -11.54
N LYS A 162 -26.45 7.00 -12.26
CA LYS A 162 -26.17 5.67 -12.81
C LYS A 162 -24.74 5.28 -12.55
N VAL A 163 -24.53 3.98 -12.33
CA VAL A 163 -23.22 3.35 -12.23
C VAL A 163 -23.25 2.11 -13.09
N ASP A 164 -22.24 1.98 -13.94
CA ASP A 164 -21.99 0.78 -14.72
C ASP A 164 -20.52 0.40 -14.56
N HIS A 165 -20.26 -0.59 -13.70
CA HIS A 165 -18.92 -1.07 -13.44
C HIS A 165 -18.29 -1.76 -14.66
N ASN A 166 -19.10 -2.21 -15.62
CA ASN A 166 -18.63 -2.93 -16.80
C ASN A 166 -18.23 -1.98 -17.93
N ALA A 167 -18.77 -0.76 -17.97
CA ALA A 167 -18.50 0.22 -19.03
C ALA A 167 -17.14 0.95 -18.90
N ILE A 168 -16.58 1.03 -17.69
CA ILE A 168 -15.35 1.80 -17.44
C ILE A 168 -14.09 0.97 -17.74
N THR A 169 -13.06 1.61 -18.29
CA THR A 169 -11.77 1.00 -18.58
C THR A 169 -10.78 1.15 -17.43
N GLY A 170 -9.70 0.36 -17.43
CA GLY A 170 -8.60 0.52 -16.47
C GLY A 170 -7.93 1.90 -16.56
N GLU A 171 -7.73 2.42 -17.77
CA GLU A 171 -7.17 3.75 -18.00
C GLU A 171 -8.05 4.85 -17.38
N GLU A 172 -9.36 4.81 -17.64
CA GLU A 172 -10.30 5.78 -17.07
C GLU A 172 -10.35 5.69 -15.54
N LEU A 173 -10.28 4.48 -14.97
CA LEU A 173 -10.15 4.33 -13.52
C LEU A 173 -8.88 5.00 -12.99
N ARG A 174 -7.72 4.83 -13.66
CA ARG A 174 -6.46 5.47 -13.25
C ARG A 174 -6.57 6.99 -13.29
N ILE A 175 -7.16 7.54 -14.34
CA ILE A 175 -7.41 8.99 -14.47
C ILE A 175 -8.27 9.47 -13.29
N ARG A 176 -9.38 8.79 -13.00
CA ARG A 176 -10.28 9.17 -11.90
C ARG A 176 -9.63 9.03 -10.53
N HIS A 177 -8.79 8.03 -10.32
CA HIS A 177 -8.09 7.83 -9.04
C HIS A 177 -6.89 8.78 -8.86
N ALA A 178 -6.38 9.42 -9.92
CA ALA A 178 -5.13 10.18 -9.87
C ALA A 178 -5.09 11.22 -8.73
N GLU A 179 -6.16 11.99 -8.58
CA GLU A 179 -6.26 13.00 -7.53
C GLU A 179 -6.38 12.37 -6.13
N HIS A 180 -7.10 11.25 -6.00
CA HIS A 180 -7.19 10.51 -4.75
C HIS A 180 -5.82 9.97 -4.32
N PHE A 181 -5.08 9.34 -5.24
CA PHE A 181 -3.74 8.81 -5.00
C PHE A 181 -2.76 9.91 -4.62
N LYS A 182 -2.74 11.01 -5.38
CA LYS A 182 -1.89 12.16 -5.09
C LYS A 182 -2.13 12.72 -3.69
N LYS A 183 -3.39 12.89 -3.28
CA LYS A 183 -3.75 13.38 -1.95
C LYS A 183 -3.34 12.41 -0.85
N MET A 184 -3.54 11.11 -1.08
CA MET A 184 -3.14 10.08 -0.13
C MET A 184 -1.65 10.07 0.09
N ASP A 185 -0.88 10.00 -0.98
CA ASP A 185 0.57 9.94 -0.91
C ASP A 185 1.14 11.20 -0.26
N ALA A 186 0.66 12.39 -0.66
CA ALA A 186 1.09 13.65 -0.07
C ALA A 186 0.83 13.69 1.44
N HIS A 187 -0.35 13.26 1.89
CA HIS A 187 -0.69 13.25 3.30
C HIS A 187 0.17 12.27 4.11
N ILE A 188 0.43 11.07 3.57
CA ILE A 188 1.27 10.08 4.26
C ILE A 188 2.74 10.49 4.27
N VAL A 189 3.25 11.12 3.20
CA VAL A 189 4.60 11.69 3.17
C VAL A 189 4.75 12.79 4.23
N GLU A 190 3.80 13.73 4.32
CA GLU A 190 3.81 14.80 5.32
C GLU A 190 3.85 14.25 6.75
N LEU A 191 3.01 13.26 7.05
CA LEU A 191 3.00 12.63 8.38
C LEU A 191 4.28 11.85 8.68
N ASN A 192 4.83 11.12 7.70
CA ASN A 192 6.09 10.41 7.87
C ASN A 192 7.29 11.37 8.06
N GLN A 193 7.28 12.55 7.43
CA GLN A 193 8.28 13.59 7.70
C GLN A 193 8.21 14.09 9.15
N LYS A 194 6.99 14.20 9.71
CA LYS A 194 6.77 14.70 11.07
C LYS A 194 7.03 13.65 12.16
N TYR A 195 6.68 12.40 11.92
CA TYR A 195 6.64 11.34 12.94
C TYR A 195 7.67 10.22 12.72
N GLY A 196 8.49 10.34 11.68
CA GLY A 196 9.36 9.28 11.19
C GLY A 196 8.57 8.25 10.37
N ASN A 197 9.26 7.52 9.48
CA ASN A 197 8.66 6.56 8.52
C ASN A 197 7.88 5.41 9.20
N VAL A 198 6.70 5.66 9.77
CA VAL A 198 5.87 4.73 10.55
C VAL A 198 4.57 4.39 9.82
N LEU A 199 4.12 5.25 8.91
CA LEU A 199 2.93 5.06 8.09
C LEU A 199 3.31 4.43 6.75
N TYR A 200 2.52 3.44 6.34
CA TYR A 200 2.69 2.70 5.08
C TYR A 200 1.36 2.56 4.37
N ILE A 201 1.36 2.54 3.03
CA ILE A 201 0.16 2.38 2.22
C ILE A 201 0.01 0.91 1.78
N ALA A 202 -1.16 0.34 2.02
CA ALA A 202 -1.66 -0.87 1.37
C ALA A 202 -2.39 -0.47 0.07
N PRO A 203 -1.77 -0.61 -1.13
CA PRO A 203 -2.27 -0.07 -2.40
C PRO A 203 -3.42 -0.91 -3.00
N ALA A 204 -4.46 -1.13 -2.21
CA ALA A 204 -5.64 -1.90 -2.60
C ALA A 204 -6.31 -1.39 -3.89
N PRO A 205 -6.48 -0.07 -4.11
CA PRO A 205 -7.13 0.41 -5.33
C PRO A 205 -6.33 0.10 -6.60
N GLN A 206 -5.01 0.18 -6.54
CA GLN A 206 -4.13 -0.13 -7.67
C GLN A 206 -4.25 -1.61 -8.06
N ALA A 207 -4.31 -2.50 -7.05
CA ALA A 207 -4.54 -3.92 -7.28
C ALA A 207 -5.94 -4.18 -7.88
N VAL A 208 -6.98 -3.51 -7.38
CA VAL A 208 -8.36 -3.63 -7.90
C VAL A 208 -8.45 -3.17 -9.37
N ILE A 209 -7.80 -2.05 -9.73
CA ILE A 209 -7.72 -1.60 -11.12
C ILE A 209 -7.05 -2.67 -12.00
N ALA A 210 -5.95 -3.24 -11.55
CA ALA A 210 -5.24 -4.28 -12.29
C ALA A 210 -6.10 -5.56 -12.46
N LEU A 211 -6.85 -5.97 -11.44
CA LEU A 211 -7.79 -7.10 -11.57
C LEU A 211 -8.88 -6.81 -12.59
N ARG A 212 -9.44 -5.59 -12.59
CA ARG A 212 -10.45 -5.19 -13.57
C ARG A 212 -9.91 -5.18 -15.00
N GLU A 213 -8.66 -4.76 -15.19
CA GLU A 213 -7.96 -4.87 -16.48
C GLU A 213 -7.84 -6.35 -16.93
N LYS A 214 -7.56 -7.29 -16.01
CA LYS A 214 -7.55 -8.73 -16.33
C LYS A 214 -8.94 -9.25 -16.69
N ILE A 215 -10.00 -8.80 -16.00
CA ILE A 215 -11.39 -9.18 -16.31
C ILE A 215 -11.77 -8.71 -17.72
N ILE A 216 -11.52 -7.44 -18.04
CA ILE A 216 -11.78 -6.88 -19.38
C ILE A 216 -11.04 -7.67 -20.46
N ALA A 217 -9.82 -8.11 -20.18
CA ALA A 217 -9.02 -8.91 -21.10
C ALA A 217 -9.43 -10.39 -21.18
N GLY A 218 -10.43 -10.84 -20.41
CA GLY A 218 -10.83 -12.25 -20.32
C GLY A 218 -9.78 -13.15 -19.65
N LYS A 219 -8.89 -12.57 -18.83
CA LYS A 219 -7.74 -13.23 -18.19
C LYS A 219 -7.91 -13.41 -16.67
N ALA A 220 -9.14 -13.28 -16.16
CA ALA A 220 -9.45 -13.48 -14.75
C ALA A 220 -10.26 -14.79 -14.58
N PRO A 221 -9.62 -15.89 -14.14
CA PRO A 221 -10.30 -17.19 -13.96
C PRO A 221 -11.58 -17.07 -13.12
N GLY A 222 -12.70 -17.56 -13.65
CA GLY A 222 -14.00 -17.52 -12.96
C GLY A 222 -14.69 -16.15 -12.88
N LEU A 223 -14.09 -15.06 -13.39
CA LEU A 223 -14.69 -13.72 -13.44
C LEU A 223 -14.89 -13.31 -14.90
N LYS A 224 -16.14 -12.99 -15.28
CA LYS A 224 -16.53 -12.71 -16.67
C LYS A 224 -16.69 -11.22 -16.93
N VAL A 225 -17.24 -10.50 -15.95
CA VAL A 225 -17.54 -9.07 -16.05
C VAL A 225 -17.09 -8.36 -14.78
N GLN A 226 -16.82 -7.07 -14.85
CA GLN A 226 -16.25 -6.31 -13.73
C GLN A 226 -17.21 -6.30 -12.51
N GLU A 227 -18.52 -6.34 -12.76
CA GLU A 227 -19.57 -6.45 -11.75
C GLU A 227 -19.52 -7.74 -10.93
N ASP A 228 -18.82 -8.79 -11.39
CA ASP A 228 -18.57 -10.00 -10.61
C ASP A 228 -17.76 -9.71 -9.34
N LEU A 229 -17.09 -8.56 -9.27
CA LEU A 229 -16.36 -8.10 -8.09
C LEU A 229 -17.21 -7.43 -7.02
N PHE A 230 -18.43 -6.97 -7.35
CA PHE A 230 -19.17 -6.04 -6.50
C PHE A 230 -20.53 -6.60 -6.07
N THR A 231 -20.93 -6.34 -4.83
CA THR A 231 -22.27 -6.66 -4.30
C THR A 231 -23.30 -5.59 -4.62
N ASP A 232 -22.84 -4.36 -4.89
CA ASP A 232 -23.70 -3.22 -5.22
C ASP A 232 -22.96 -2.18 -6.06
N ALA A 233 -23.70 -1.17 -6.52
CA ALA A 233 -23.17 -0.05 -7.30
C ALA A 233 -22.20 0.86 -6.52
N LEU A 234 -22.20 0.83 -5.18
CA LEU A 234 -21.24 1.61 -4.40
C LEU A 234 -19.83 1.08 -4.61
N GLY A 235 -19.70 -0.22 -4.89
CA GLY A 235 -18.45 -0.92 -5.06
C GLY A 235 -18.09 -1.77 -3.84
N HIS A 236 -19.05 -2.16 -2.99
CA HIS A 236 -18.75 -3.13 -1.94
C HIS A 236 -18.30 -4.46 -2.55
N GLY A 237 -17.18 -5.01 -2.06
CA GLY A 237 -16.55 -6.18 -2.67
C GLY A 237 -17.26 -7.50 -2.37
N LYS A 238 -17.36 -8.37 -3.38
CA LYS A 238 -17.57 -9.83 -3.24
C LYS A 238 -16.26 -10.52 -2.86
N ALA A 239 -16.34 -11.81 -2.54
CA ALA A 239 -15.20 -12.61 -2.06
C ALA A 239 -13.90 -12.46 -2.87
N PRO A 240 -13.88 -12.49 -4.22
CA PRO A 240 -12.63 -12.29 -4.99
C PRO A 240 -11.96 -10.93 -4.73
N LEU A 241 -12.74 -9.84 -4.70
CA LEU A 241 -12.19 -8.51 -4.41
C LEU A 241 -11.68 -8.46 -2.96
N GLN A 242 -12.47 -8.98 -2.02
CA GLN A 242 -12.08 -9.00 -0.60
C GLN A 242 -10.77 -9.75 -0.38
N VAL A 243 -10.58 -10.88 -1.07
CA VAL A 243 -9.35 -11.67 -1.02
C VAL A 243 -8.15 -10.90 -1.58
N LEU A 244 -8.30 -10.25 -2.73
CA LEU A 244 -7.25 -9.42 -3.32
C LEU A 244 -6.75 -8.37 -2.33
N VAL A 245 -7.67 -7.63 -1.72
CA VAL A 245 -7.34 -6.60 -0.73
C VAL A 245 -6.72 -7.22 0.53
N GLY A 246 -7.24 -8.35 1.01
CA GLY A 246 -6.65 -9.09 2.11
C GLY A 246 -5.20 -9.51 1.84
N TYR A 247 -4.86 -9.87 0.60
CA TYR A 247 -3.48 -10.14 0.19
C TYR A 247 -2.60 -8.88 0.17
N VAL A 248 -3.13 -7.76 -0.31
CA VAL A 248 -2.42 -6.47 -0.29
C VAL A 248 -2.07 -6.09 1.15
N ASP A 249 -3.06 -6.12 2.05
CA ASP A 249 -2.85 -5.78 3.46
C ASP A 249 -1.93 -6.80 4.15
N TYR A 250 -2.11 -8.11 3.93
CA TYR A 250 -1.20 -9.13 4.46
C TYR A 250 0.24 -8.86 4.02
N ALA A 251 0.46 -8.54 2.74
CA ALA A 251 1.78 -8.30 2.21
C ALA A 251 2.45 -7.09 2.84
N VAL A 252 1.72 -6.01 3.11
CA VAL A 252 2.26 -4.83 3.79
C VAL A 252 2.42 -5.06 5.30
N VAL A 253 1.42 -5.65 5.97
CA VAL A 253 1.44 -5.93 7.41
C VAL A 253 2.60 -6.87 7.77
N TYR A 254 2.80 -7.94 7.01
CA TYR A 254 3.83 -8.94 7.28
C TYR A 254 5.11 -8.78 6.46
N ARG A 255 5.15 -7.87 5.49
CA ARG A 255 6.29 -7.74 4.56
C ARG A 255 6.55 -9.05 3.82
N ARG A 256 5.48 -9.76 3.44
CA ARG A 256 5.56 -11.11 2.88
C ARG A 256 4.86 -11.19 1.56
N CYS A 257 5.50 -11.88 0.62
CA CYS A 257 4.84 -12.27 -0.62
C CYS A 257 3.66 -13.20 -0.29
N PRO A 258 2.43 -12.90 -0.77
CA PRO A 258 1.28 -13.78 -0.61
C PRO A 258 1.27 -14.94 -1.63
N VAL A 259 2.12 -14.90 -2.65
CA VAL A 259 2.16 -15.90 -3.72
C VAL A 259 2.52 -17.28 -3.16
N GLY A 260 1.72 -18.27 -3.52
CA GLY A 260 1.87 -19.65 -3.07
C GLY A 260 1.14 -19.96 -1.76
N LEU A 261 0.45 -19.01 -1.14
CA LEU A 261 -0.42 -19.31 0.00
C LEU A 261 -1.63 -20.14 -0.45
N PRO A 262 -2.07 -21.15 0.35
CA PRO A 262 -3.29 -21.88 0.08
C PRO A 262 -4.52 -20.96 -0.07
N VAL A 263 -5.52 -21.41 -0.82
CA VAL A 263 -6.78 -20.69 -1.03
C VAL A 263 -7.43 -20.30 0.31
N PRO A 264 -7.68 -19.00 0.57
CA PRO A 264 -8.27 -18.54 1.81
C PRO A 264 -9.75 -18.92 1.91
N ALA A 265 -10.24 -19.13 3.13
CA ALA A 265 -11.58 -19.63 3.39
C ALA A 265 -12.68 -18.77 2.74
N ILE A 266 -12.45 -17.45 2.67
CA ILE A 266 -13.38 -16.52 2.04
C ILE A 266 -13.47 -16.70 0.52
N LEU A 267 -12.38 -17.05 -0.17
CA LEU A 267 -12.43 -17.30 -1.63
C LEU A 267 -13.22 -18.57 -1.92
N LYS A 268 -13.10 -19.59 -1.06
CA LYS A 268 -13.87 -20.84 -1.17
C LYS A 268 -15.37 -20.62 -1.13
N SER A 269 -15.82 -19.56 -0.44
CA SER A 269 -17.24 -19.20 -0.40
C SER A 269 -17.80 -18.76 -1.76
N ALA A 270 -16.95 -18.36 -2.70
CA ALA A 270 -17.32 -17.98 -4.07
C ALA A 270 -17.67 -19.19 -4.96
N LYS A 271 -17.38 -20.43 -4.52
CA LYS A 271 -17.73 -21.68 -5.23
C LYS A 271 -17.29 -21.68 -6.70
N LEU A 272 -16.04 -21.28 -6.94
CA LEU A 272 -15.47 -21.11 -8.29
C LEU A 272 -15.14 -22.43 -9.01
N GLY A 273 -15.28 -23.57 -8.33
CA GLY A 273 -14.95 -24.90 -8.88
C GLY A 273 -13.47 -24.97 -9.27
N ASP A 274 -13.19 -25.55 -10.44
CA ASP A 274 -11.81 -25.78 -10.92
C ASP A 274 -11.02 -24.48 -11.21
N GLN A 275 -11.69 -23.31 -11.21
CA GLN A 275 -11.04 -22.00 -11.40
C GLN A 275 -10.47 -21.41 -10.09
N GLU A 276 -10.77 -22.01 -8.93
CA GLU A 276 -10.45 -21.48 -7.61
C GLU A 276 -8.94 -21.22 -7.43
N GLU A 277 -8.10 -22.23 -7.68
CA GLU A 277 -6.64 -22.13 -7.51
C GLU A 277 -6.02 -21.14 -8.52
N SER A 278 -6.52 -21.13 -9.76
CA SER A 278 -6.02 -20.22 -10.80
C SER A 278 -6.37 -18.77 -10.51
N LEU A 279 -7.60 -18.49 -10.03
CA LEU A 279 -7.96 -17.16 -9.58
C LEU A 279 -7.14 -16.77 -8.36
N ASN A 280 -7.00 -17.67 -7.38
CA ASN A 280 -6.23 -17.44 -6.17
C ASN A 280 -4.80 -16.96 -6.47
N LEU A 281 -4.09 -17.67 -7.36
CA LEU A 281 -2.75 -17.29 -7.80
C LEU A 281 -2.73 -15.90 -8.44
N LEU A 282 -3.65 -15.62 -9.37
CA LEU A 282 -3.75 -14.30 -10.00
C LEU A 282 -3.94 -13.18 -8.96
N LEU A 283 -4.81 -13.38 -7.97
CA LEU A 283 -5.06 -12.38 -6.93
C LEU A 283 -3.80 -12.13 -6.07
N GLN A 284 -3.04 -13.18 -5.76
CA GLN A 284 -1.78 -13.05 -5.02
C GLN A 284 -0.73 -12.28 -5.81
N GLU A 285 -0.57 -12.58 -7.10
CA GLU A 285 0.38 -11.91 -8.00
C GLU A 285 0.04 -10.43 -8.12
N LEU A 286 -1.22 -10.10 -8.40
CA LEU A 286 -1.67 -8.71 -8.52
C LEU A 286 -1.48 -7.91 -7.22
N ALA A 287 -1.76 -8.54 -6.06
CA ALA A 287 -1.49 -7.91 -4.77
C ALA A 287 0.00 -7.63 -4.58
N TRP A 288 0.86 -8.59 -4.90
CA TRP A 288 2.30 -8.46 -4.73
C TRP A 288 2.90 -7.40 -5.67
N GLU A 289 2.48 -7.39 -6.94
CA GLU A 289 2.87 -6.39 -7.92
C GLU A 289 2.50 -4.97 -7.47
N ALA A 290 1.26 -4.78 -6.98
CA ALA A 290 0.82 -3.48 -6.48
C ALA A 290 1.65 -3.01 -5.28
N VAL A 291 1.94 -3.91 -4.34
CA VAL A 291 2.75 -3.61 -3.15
C VAL A 291 4.18 -3.24 -3.52
N LEU A 292 4.82 -3.99 -4.43
CA LEU A 292 6.17 -3.70 -4.90
C LEU A 292 6.27 -2.43 -5.74
N ALA A 293 5.18 -2.04 -6.42
CA ALA A 293 5.15 -0.83 -7.23
C ALA A 293 4.93 0.45 -6.41
N HIS A 294 4.34 0.35 -5.21
CA HIS A 294 3.97 1.52 -4.42
C HIS A 294 5.11 1.97 -3.50
N PRO A 295 5.67 3.20 -3.66
CA PRO A 295 6.86 3.63 -2.89
C PRO A 295 6.61 3.74 -1.39
N LEU A 296 5.36 3.98 -0.98
CA LEU A 296 4.96 4.08 0.42
C LEU A 296 4.50 2.75 1.04
N SER A 297 4.60 1.61 0.34
CA SER A 297 4.24 0.31 0.94
C SER A 297 5.26 -0.16 1.99
N GLY A 298 6.47 0.37 1.95
CA GLY A 298 7.59 -0.10 2.78
C GLY A 298 8.21 -1.40 2.29
N MET A 299 7.85 -1.85 1.09
CA MET A 299 8.49 -2.97 0.39
C MET A 299 9.41 -2.46 -0.72
N LYS A 300 10.46 -3.22 -1.02
CA LYS A 300 11.36 -2.97 -2.15
C LYS A 300 11.31 -4.15 -3.11
N LYS A 301 11.49 -3.87 -4.41
CA LYS A 301 11.74 -4.89 -5.43
C LYS A 301 13.08 -5.57 -5.21
#